data_AF-L1IRQ7-F1
#
_entry.id   AF-L1IRQ7-F1
#
_cell.length_a   1.000
_cell.length_b   1.000
_cell.length_c   1.000
_cell.angle_alpha   90.00
_cell.angle_beta   90.00
_cell.angle_gamma   90.00
#
_symmetry.space_group_name_H-M   'P 1'
#
loop_
_entity.id
_entity.type
_entity.pdbx_description
1 polymer ?
#
loop_
_entity_poly.entity_id
_entity_poly.type
_entity_poly.pdbx_seq_one_letter_code
_entity_poly.pdbx_strand_id
1 'polypeptide(L)'
;MLEMIDRTGVGLLMQFDPTALCVVIKGCVKGGAADRDGRIEASDVIVAVDGVEARDKSIEQVREMIIGPQGSSVTLKLKKAQGETLESVLVRGTPEYLDSLGGRANQTVGEVSASTAREGEQ
;
A
#
# COMPACT_ATOMS: atom_id res chain seq x y z
N MET A 1 -4.62 15.81 -28.61
CA MET A 1 -5.25 14.62 -28.00
C MET A 1 -4.53 14.41 -26.67
N LEU A 2 -5.08 14.92 -25.57
CA LEU A 2 -4.53 14.61 -24.25
C LEU A 2 -4.94 13.17 -23.98
N GLU A 3 -4.00 12.24 -23.86
CA GLU A 3 -4.28 10.97 -23.20
C GLU A 3 -4.82 11.32 -21.83
N MET A 4 -6.13 11.12 -21.64
CA MET A 4 -6.73 11.15 -20.32
C MET A 4 -6.12 9.99 -19.56
N ILE A 5 -5.02 10.25 -18.87
CA ILE A 5 -4.41 9.25 -17.99
C ILE A 5 -5.46 8.96 -16.92
N ASP A 6 -6.05 7.77 -16.97
CA ASP A 6 -6.92 7.25 -15.92
C ASP A 6 -6.09 7.14 -14.63
N ARG A 7 -6.05 8.26 -13.88
CA ARG A 7 -5.40 8.36 -12.58
C ARG A 7 -6.28 7.64 -11.58
N THR A 8 -5.81 6.49 -11.15
CA THR A 8 -6.54 5.63 -10.22
C THR A 8 -5.67 5.30 -9.02
N GLY A 9 -6.34 5.01 -7.90
CA GLY A 9 -5.70 4.58 -6.68
C GLY A 9 -5.63 3.06 -6.60
N VAL A 10 -5.46 2.58 -5.37
CA VAL A 10 -5.40 1.15 -5.04
C VAL A 10 -6.59 0.69 -4.19
N GLY A 11 -7.62 1.54 -4.05
CA GLY A 11 -8.80 1.23 -3.26
C GLY A 11 -8.58 1.28 -1.75
N LEU A 12 -7.79 2.25 -1.26
CA LEU A 12 -7.61 2.48 0.18
C LEU A 12 -8.44 3.67 0.66
N LEU A 13 -9.08 3.48 1.81
CA LEU A 13 -9.70 4.55 2.58
C LEU A 13 -8.69 4.98 3.64
N MET A 14 -8.22 6.22 3.54
CA MET A 14 -7.21 6.79 4.43
C MET A 14 -7.79 7.94 5.24
N GLN A 15 -7.25 8.16 6.43
CA GLN A 15 -7.57 9.28 7.30
C GLN A 15 -6.29 9.88 7.85
N PHE A 16 -6.22 11.21 7.90
CA PHE A 16 -5.12 11.91 8.55
C PHE A 16 -5.40 12.02 10.03
N ASP A 17 -4.46 11.59 10.86
CA ASP A 17 -4.49 11.81 12.30
C ASP A 17 -3.63 13.04 12.63
N PRO A 18 -4.24 14.17 13.05
CA PRO A 18 -3.50 15.39 13.37
C PRO A 18 -2.72 15.29 14.69
N THR A 19 -3.01 14.30 15.54
CA THR A 19 -2.35 14.11 16.84
C THR A 19 -1.03 13.36 16.67
N ALA A 20 -1.06 12.30 15.87
CA ALA A 20 0.09 11.47 15.55
C ALA A 20 0.81 11.89 14.26
N LEU A 21 0.30 12.91 13.56
CA LEU A 21 0.81 13.43 12.28
C LEU A 21 1.06 12.32 11.25
N CYS A 22 0.15 11.35 11.20
CA CYS A 22 0.29 10.16 10.37
C CYS A 22 -0.98 9.86 9.59
N VAL A 23 -0.84 9.07 8.51
CA VAL A 23 -1.97 8.61 7.70
C VAL A 23 -2.31 7.19 8.11
N VAL A 24 -3.54 7.00 8.58
CA VAL A 24 -4.07 5.71 9.02
C VAL A 24 -5.09 5.17 8.02
N ILE A 25 -5.11 3.85 7.87
CA ILE A 25 -6.06 3.16 7.00
C ILE A 25 -7.37 2.99 7.77
N LYS A 26 -8.43 3.56 7.22
CA LYS A 26 -9.80 3.40 7.71
C LYS A 26 -10.45 2.12 7.18
N GLY A 27 -10.02 1.67 6.00
CA GLY A 27 -10.52 0.45 5.37
C GLY A 27 -10.10 0.31 3.91
N CYS A 28 -10.58 -0.74 3.26
CA CYS A 28 -10.36 -1.03 1.85
C CYS A 28 -11.67 -0.93 1.06
N VAL A 29 -11.55 -0.59 -0.22
CA VAL A 29 -12.66 -0.61 -1.18
C VAL A 29 -12.80 -2.02 -1.71
N LYS A 30 -13.99 -2.60 -1.58
CA LYS A 30 -14.31 -3.95 -2.05
C LYS A 30 -13.93 -4.14 -3.52
N GLY A 31 -13.16 -5.18 -3.82
CA GLY A 31 -12.67 -5.48 -5.18
C GLY A 31 -11.51 -4.59 -5.65
N GLY A 32 -11.09 -3.59 -4.86
CA GLY A 32 -9.89 -2.80 -5.11
C GLY A 32 -8.60 -3.57 -4.78
N ALA A 33 -7.45 -3.04 -5.19
CA ALA A 33 -6.18 -3.74 -5.02
C ALA A 33 -5.84 -4.02 -3.55
N ALA A 34 -6.08 -3.06 -2.65
CA ALA A 34 -5.84 -3.27 -1.23
C ALA A 34 -6.73 -4.36 -0.61
N ASP A 35 -8.00 -4.43 -1.02
CA ASP A 35 -8.94 -5.48 -0.58
C ASP A 35 -8.50 -6.84 -1.11
N ARG A 36 -8.04 -6.91 -2.37
CA ARG A 36 -7.53 -8.13 -3.00
C ARG A 36 -6.20 -8.61 -2.41
N ASP A 37 -5.41 -7.72 -1.83
CA ASP A 37 -4.19 -8.09 -1.10
C ASP A 37 -4.50 -8.82 0.21
N GLY A 38 -5.64 -8.50 0.86
CA GLY A 38 -6.15 -9.18 2.04
C GLY A 38 -5.33 -9.03 3.34
N ARG A 39 -4.09 -8.55 3.26
CA ARG A 39 -3.21 -8.33 4.43
C ARG A 39 -3.33 -6.93 5.00
N ILE A 40 -3.86 -5.99 4.22
CA ILE A 40 -4.05 -4.60 4.63
C ILE A 40 -5.36 -4.49 5.41
N GLU A 41 -5.28 -3.96 6.62
CA GLU A 41 -6.42 -3.88 7.53
C GLU A 41 -6.66 -2.44 7.99
N ALA A 42 -7.88 -2.20 8.48
CA ALA A 42 -8.18 -0.96 9.17
C ALA A 42 -7.32 -0.85 10.45
N SER A 43 -6.85 0.36 10.77
CA SER A 43 -5.86 0.70 11.81
C SER A 43 -4.39 0.55 11.42
N ASP A 44 -4.09 0.08 10.20
CA ASP A 44 -2.71 0.07 9.70
C ASP A 44 -2.25 1.51 9.37
N VAL A 45 -1.01 1.84 9.73
CA VAL A 45 -0.45 3.19 9.52
C VAL A 45 0.46 3.21 8.30
N ILE A 46 0.25 4.13 7.37
CA ILE A 46 1.14 4.30 6.21
C ILE A 46 2.44 4.95 6.66
N VAL A 47 3.54 4.20 6.52
CA VAL A 47 4.90 4.66 6.86
C VAL A 47 5.64 5.15 5.62
N ALA A 48 5.49 4.47 4.49
CA ALA A 48 6.12 4.85 3.24
C ALA A 48 5.30 4.43 2.01
N VAL A 49 5.48 5.17 0.92
CA VAL A 49 4.88 4.91 -0.40
C VAL A 49 6.00 4.94 -1.43
N ASP A 50 6.17 3.84 -2.15
CA ASP A 50 7.21 3.63 -3.16
C ASP A 50 8.64 3.87 -2.63
N GLY A 51 8.87 3.46 -1.39
CA GLY A 51 10.12 3.72 -0.66
C GLY A 51 10.28 5.14 -0.12
N VAL A 52 9.34 6.05 -0.41
CA VAL A 52 9.35 7.42 0.10
C VAL A 52 8.56 7.51 1.41
N GLU A 53 9.19 8.01 2.48
CA GLU A 53 8.51 8.15 3.77
C GLU A 53 7.26 9.03 3.68
N ALA A 54 6.15 8.51 4.19
CA ALA A 54 4.86 9.17 4.27
C ALA A 54 4.62 9.81 5.66
N ARG A 55 5.49 9.55 6.63
CA ARG A 55 5.54 10.29 7.89
C ARG A 55 5.73 11.79 7.62
N ASP A 56 5.02 12.62 8.38
CA ASP A 56 5.03 14.08 8.28
C ASP A 56 4.49 14.65 6.95
N LYS A 57 3.92 13.80 6.07
CA LYS A 57 3.26 14.25 4.85
C LYS A 57 1.77 14.41 5.05
N SER A 58 1.20 15.41 4.37
CA SER A 58 -0.24 15.60 4.32
C SER A 58 -0.91 14.44 3.58
N ILE A 59 -2.14 14.11 3.97
CA ILE A 59 -2.95 13.08 3.28
C ILE A 59 -3.07 13.32 1.79
N GLU A 60 -3.09 14.59 1.35
CA GLU A 60 -3.12 14.93 -0.06
C GLU A 60 -1.83 14.50 -0.78
N GLN A 61 -0.66 14.78 -0.21
CA GLN A 61 0.62 14.35 -0.78
C GLN A 61 0.71 12.82 -0.84
N VAL A 62 0.31 12.14 0.25
CA VAL A 62 0.30 10.68 0.30
C VAL A 62 -0.67 10.11 -0.74
N ARG A 63 -1.85 10.72 -0.88
CA ARG A 63 -2.83 10.38 -1.91
C ARG A 63 -2.25 10.57 -3.30
N GLU A 64 -1.53 11.65 -3.57
CA GLU A 64 -0.89 11.88 -4.87
C GLU A 64 0.21 10.86 -5.19
N MET A 65 0.95 10.38 -4.19
CA MET A 65 1.94 9.30 -4.38
C MET A 65 1.27 7.94 -4.68
N ILE A 66 0.11 7.70 -4.08
CA ILE A 66 -0.66 6.47 -4.28
C ILE A 66 -1.42 6.50 -5.61
N ILE A 67 -1.96 7.66 -6.02
CA ILE A 67 -2.72 7.81 -7.26
C ILE A 67 -1.79 7.98 -8.45
N GLY A 68 -1.87 7.04 -9.39
CA GLY A 68 -1.04 7.00 -10.59
C GLY A 68 -1.80 6.42 -11.78
N PRO A 69 -1.11 6.20 -12.90
CA PRO A 69 -1.71 5.61 -14.10
C PRO A 69 -2.29 4.22 -13.79
N GLN A 70 -3.49 3.93 -14.32
CA GLN A 70 -4.07 2.59 -14.28
C GLN A 70 -3.10 1.54 -14.85
N GLY A 71 -2.96 0.40 -14.17
CA GLY A 71 -2.05 -0.68 -14.52
C GLY A 71 -0.63 -0.54 -13.93
N SER A 72 -0.27 0.60 -13.35
CA SER A 72 1.01 0.74 -12.63
C SER A 72 0.94 0.12 -11.23
N SER A 73 2.08 -0.23 -10.64
CA SER A 73 2.15 -0.76 -9.27
C SER A 73 2.70 0.28 -8.29
N VAL A 74 2.26 0.20 -7.03
CA VAL A 74 2.78 1.00 -5.91
C VAL A 74 3.15 0.09 -4.76
N THR A 75 4.28 0.37 -4.13
CA THR A 75 4.71 -0.33 -2.92
C THR A 75 4.30 0.47 -1.70
N LEU A 76 3.44 -0.09 -0.84
CA LEU A 76 3.03 0.55 0.40
C LEU A 76 3.69 -0.15 1.58
N LYS A 77 4.33 0.65 2.43
CA LYS A 77 4.87 0.21 3.70
C LYS A 77 3.94 0.65 4.81
N LEU A 78 3.33 -0.31 5.48
CA LEU A 78 2.36 -0.13 6.53
C LEU A 78 2.93 -0.62 7.86
N LYS A 79 2.56 0.02 8.96
CA LYS A 79 2.86 -0.45 10.31
C LYS A 79 1.59 -1.01 10.94
N LYS A 80 1.64 -2.29 11.26
CA LYS A 80 0.59 -3.02 11.99
C LYS A 80 0.51 -2.53 13.44
N ALA A 81 -0.66 -2.68 14.05
CA ALA A 81 -0.87 -2.38 15.47
C ALA A 81 0.04 -3.22 16.39
N GLN A 82 0.40 -4.45 16.00
CA GLN A 82 1.33 -5.31 16.75
C GLN A 82 2.81 -4.84 16.68
N GLY A 83 3.12 -3.82 15.88
CA GLY A 83 4.48 -3.31 15.68
C GLY A 83 5.22 -3.92 14.49
N GLU A 84 4.64 -4.91 13.82
CA GLU A 84 5.14 -5.45 12.56
C GLU A 84 5.02 -4.45 11.41
N THR A 85 5.95 -4.51 10.47
CA THR A 85 5.92 -3.68 9.25
C THR A 85 5.54 -4.56 8.07
N LEU A 86 4.42 -4.24 7.44
CA LEU A 86 3.93 -4.91 6.25
C LEU A 86 4.35 -4.11 5.01
N GLU A 87 4.93 -4.78 4.02
CA GLU A 87 5.19 -4.18 2.72
C GLU A 87 4.34 -4.89 1.67
N SER A 88 3.51 -4.12 0.98
CA SER A 88 2.53 -4.65 0.02
C SER A 88 2.63 -3.92 -1.31
N VAL A 89 2.74 -4.69 -2.39
CA VAL A 89 2.79 -4.15 -3.76
C VAL A 89 1.40 -4.28 -4.36
N LEU A 90 0.80 -3.13 -4.65
CA LEU A 90 -0.58 -3.04 -5.11
C LEU A 90 -0.62 -2.48 -6.53
N VAL A 91 -1.42 -3.09 -7.39
CA VAL A 91 -1.68 -2.55 -8.73
C VAL A 91 -2.74 -1.45 -8.67
N ARG A 92 -2.43 -0.29 -9.24
CA ARG A 92 -3.36 0.83 -9.40
C ARG A 92 -4.40 0.47 -10.46
N GLY A 93 -5.67 0.45 -10.08
CA GLY A 93 -6.74 0.01 -10.96
C GLY A 93 -8.11 0.25 -10.35
N THR A 94 -9.12 0.47 -11.20
CA THR A 94 -10.51 0.31 -10.74
C THR A 94 -10.80 -1.17 -10.44
N PRO A 95 -11.80 -1.48 -9.61
CA PRO A 95 -12.19 -2.87 -9.37
C PRO A 95 -12.46 -3.65 -10.65
N GLU A 96 -13.09 -3.01 -11.65
CA GLU A 96 -13.40 -3.62 -12.96
C GLU A 96 -12.12 -3.94 -13.75
N TYR A 97 -11.14 -3.03 -13.73
CA TYR A 97 -9.84 -3.24 -14.36
C TYR A 97 -9.10 -4.42 -13.72
N LEU A 98 -9.06 -4.48 -12.39
CA LEU A 98 -8.38 -5.55 -11.67
C LEU A 98 -9.05 -6.91 -11.88
N ASP A 99 -10.38 -6.94 -12.03
CA ASP A 99 -11.12 -8.16 -12.34
C ASP A 99 -10.75 -8.70 -13.74
N SER A 100 -10.62 -7.79 -14.72
CA SER A 100 -10.19 -8.15 -16.08
C SER A 100 -8.76 -8.73 -16.16
N LEU A 101 -7.91 -8.42 -15.18
CA LEU A 101 -6.54 -8.96 -15.08
C LEU A 101 -6.48 -10.38 -14.47
N GLY A 102 -7.60 -10.95 -14.04
CA GLY A 102 -7.65 -12.36 -13.61
C GLY A 102 -7.02 -12.64 -12.25
N GLY A 103 -7.13 -11.72 -11.29
CA GLY A 103 -6.87 -11.98 -9.86
C GLY A 103 -5.43 -12.29 -9.43
N ARG A 104 -4.44 -12.20 -10.32
CA ARG A 104 -3.01 -12.40 -10.00
C ARG A 104 -2.25 -11.10 -9.70
N ALA A 105 -2.96 -9.97 -9.64
CA ALA A 105 -2.35 -8.63 -9.64
C ALA A 105 -1.42 -8.32 -8.45
N ASN A 106 -1.63 -8.91 -7.27
CA ASN A 106 -0.85 -8.61 -6.06
C ASN A 106 -0.08 -9.82 -5.52
N GLN A 107 0.71 -10.50 -6.36
CA GLN A 107 1.68 -11.48 -5.84
C GLN A 107 2.80 -10.74 -5.10
N THR A 108 2.80 -10.78 -3.76
CA THR A 108 3.96 -10.30 -2.99
C THR A 108 4.86 -11.44 -2.58
N VAL A 109 6.15 -11.18 -2.77
CA VAL A 109 7.28 -11.80 -2.09
C VAL A 109 6.99 -11.89 -0.58
N GLY A 110 6.70 -13.11 -0.13
CA GLY A 110 6.66 -13.42 1.29
C GLY A 110 8.06 -13.28 1.87
N GLU A 111 8.10 -12.74 3.09
CA GLU A 111 9.15 -12.92 4.08
C GLU A 111 10.58 -12.74 3.56
N VAL A 112 11.15 -11.55 3.77
CA VAL A 112 12.57 -11.53 4.13
C VAL A 112 12.67 -12.28 5.45
N SER A 113 13.01 -13.57 5.34
CA SER A 113 13.42 -14.37 6.47
C SER A 113 14.41 -13.54 7.28
N ALA A 114 14.00 -13.10 8.46
CA ALA A 114 14.92 -12.63 9.47
C ALA A 114 15.74 -13.86 9.90
N SER A 115 16.71 -14.25 9.08
CA SER A 115 17.75 -15.19 9.46
C SER A 115 18.68 -14.44 10.39
N THR A 116 18.26 -14.38 11.65
CA THR A 116 19.05 -13.99 12.81
C THR A 116 20.45 -14.60 12.70
N ALA A 117 21.43 -13.70 12.75
CA ALA A 117 22.83 -14.04 12.94
C ALA A 117 22.98 -14.96 14.16
N ARG A 118 23.73 -16.05 14.01
CA ARG A 118 24.56 -16.56 15.10
C ARG A 118 25.96 -16.77 14.57
N GLU A 119 26.82 -15.87 15.03
CA GLU A 119 28.27 -16.06 15.15
C GLU A 119 28.53 -17.46 15.72
N GLY A 120 29.42 -18.19 15.05
CA GLY A 120 29.84 -19.54 15.40
C GLY A 120 31.32 -19.66 15.10
N GLU A 121 32.08 -19.08 16.00
CA GLU A 121 33.52 -19.20 16.18
C GLU A 121 33.91 -20.68 16.38
N GLN A 122 34.75 -21.22 15.49
CA GLN A 122 35.84 -22.18 15.79
C GLN A 122 36.67 -22.50 14.55
#